data_AF-A0A1I9G5S9-F1
#
_entry.id   AF-A0A1I9G5S9-F1
#
_cell.length_a   1.000
_cell.length_b   1.000
_cell.length_c   1.000
_cell.angle_alpha   90.00
_cell.angle_beta   90.00
_cell.angle_gamma   90.00
#
_symmetry.space_group_name_H-M   'P 1'
#
loop_
_entity.id
_entity.type
_entity.pdbx_description
1 polymer ?
#
loop_
_entity_poly.entity_id
_entity_poly.type
_entity_poly.pdbx_seq_one_letter_code
_entity_poly.pdbx_strand_id
1 'polypeptide(L)'
;MLFSGSSSAKVKKDEKKEKKLEKDDRYDIQEAVFMRWANSLADGVVKELNDIFDTKFLSIFTRLITGDLFISSGSRVQDISNAFRLVDNDERFSQISVNELVDGNPRAVCSAVWQLVQVFWKRFAPADVRDQKMAEALKDWCVERAQRFEVQINDFISSWRDGYALNAILLSYNPELFSMNQIRDMRAVDRIEHAMSLAERYVNTPRLLHPKDFSSERLDMKSVVCYLMVLYLSLTTGVPSPEPEPQSHPELQSSEQAAESSESSKSTQSPEITNQKDDIKSNFQSMIDSVMQPVEIAHAETEYPVRRSPEQSSSAPSSRRHSQLTNENIDTGSRKSSTSSQKSARRRGKAMEETVVEFEDCLEHVELVKSQFKEHEMFMQSLTESQDGVGRVLHRGQQLVQRMEEEGAGAIVSQLLMVNAKWERIREVAMSRQNQLQHCLNTAQIKQLESIRKWLDSMEEEIQNAPPLTMNRSEIEQLINAHAAIQERIENEQKAS
;
A
#
# COMPACT_ATOMS: atom_id res chain seq x y z
N MET A 1 -48.87 -5.82 56.81
CA MET A 1 -48.70 -6.13 55.37
C MET A 1 -48.07 -4.89 54.73
N LEU A 2 -46.76 -4.64 54.85
CA LEU A 2 -45.66 -5.10 53.98
C LEU A 2 -45.96 -5.00 52.47
N PHE A 3 -45.63 -3.83 51.91
CA PHE A 3 -45.46 -3.57 50.48
C PHE A 3 -44.17 -4.25 49.97
N SER A 4 -44.27 -5.37 49.25
CA SER A 4 -43.12 -6.03 48.60
C SER A 4 -43.00 -5.75 47.09
N GLY A 5 -43.85 -4.89 46.51
CA GLY A 5 -43.95 -4.74 45.05
C GLY A 5 -42.88 -3.87 44.37
N SER A 6 -42.14 -3.02 45.10
CA SER A 6 -41.22 -2.05 44.49
C SER A 6 -39.85 -2.65 44.12
N SER A 7 -39.36 -3.62 44.89
CA SER A 7 -38.04 -4.24 44.65
C SER A 7 -38.03 -5.11 43.39
N SER A 8 -39.10 -5.88 43.14
CA SER A 8 -39.15 -6.81 42.00
C SER A 8 -39.24 -6.12 40.63
N ALA A 9 -39.88 -4.95 40.54
CA ALA A 9 -39.96 -4.18 39.29
C ALA A 9 -38.64 -3.48 38.94
N LYS A 10 -37.86 -3.06 39.95
CA LYS A 10 -36.54 -2.44 39.75
C LYS A 10 -35.50 -3.49 39.34
N VAL A 11 -35.49 -4.64 40.02
CA VAL A 11 -34.65 -5.80 39.67
C VAL A 11 -34.92 -6.29 38.25
N LYS A 12 -36.19 -6.42 37.82
CA LYS A 12 -36.52 -6.80 36.43
C LYS A 12 -36.08 -5.76 35.38
N LYS A 13 -36.04 -4.48 35.72
CA LYS A 13 -35.59 -3.41 34.81
C LYS A 13 -34.07 -3.39 34.70
N ASP A 14 -33.38 -3.60 35.81
CA ASP A 14 -31.93 -3.69 35.87
C ASP A 14 -31.44 -4.98 35.19
N GLU A 15 -32.06 -6.14 35.43
CA GLU A 15 -31.78 -7.40 34.70
C GLU A 15 -32.04 -7.27 33.19
N LYS A 16 -33.06 -6.51 32.77
CA LYS A 16 -33.37 -6.28 31.35
C LYS A 16 -32.37 -5.30 30.71
N LYS A 17 -31.80 -4.37 31.48
CA LYS A 17 -30.76 -3.44 31.03
C LYS A 17 -29.41 -4.14 30.95
N GLU A 18 -29.07 -4.96 31.94
CA GLU A 18 -27.87 -5.79 31.98
C GLU A 18 -27.88 -6.84 30.86
N LYS A 19 -29.00 -7.55 30.65
CA LYS A 19 -29.19 -8.42 29.47
C LYS A 19 -29.18 -7.69 28.12
N LYS A 20 -29.44 -6.38 28.09
CA LYS A 20 -29.34 -5.57 26.86
C LYS A 20 -27.90 -5.16 26.59
N LEU A 21 -27.15 -4.79 27.64
CA LEU A 21 -25.72 -4.46 27.58
C LEU A 21 -24.87 -5.70 27.23
N GLU A 22 -25.11 -6.85 27.87
CA GLU A 22 -24.46 -8.13 27.52
C GLU A 22 -24.77 -8.59 26.08
N LYS A 23 -25.92 -8.18 25.54
CA LYS A 23 -26.33 -8.52 24.17
C LYS A 23 -25.67 -7.62 23.12
N ASP A 24 -25.40 -6.36 23.45
CA ASP A 24 -24.60 -5.43 22.62
C ASP A 24 -23.13 -5.90 22.55
N ASP A 25 -22.59 -6.34 23.69
CA ASP A 25 -21.18 -6.67 23.84
C ASP A 25 -20.76 -8.01 23.21
N ARG A 26 -21.70 -8.81 22.70
CA ARG A 26 -21.41 -10.16 22.16
C ARG A 26 -20.64 -10.13 20.84
N TYR A 27 -20.88 -9.11 20.01
CA TYR A 27 -20.31 -9.02 18.66
C TYR A 27 -19.24 -7.94 18.53
N ASP A 28 -18.91 -7.23 19.60
CA ASP A 28 -18.09 -6.01 19.56
C ASP A 28 -16.76 -6.17 18.78
N ILE A 29 -16.02 -7.25 19.01
CA ILE A 29 -14.77 -7.55 18.27
C ILE A 29 -15.08 -7.84 16.79
N GLN A 30 -16.12 -8.64 16.52
CA GLN A 30 -16.50 -9.01 15.16
C GLN A 30 -16.97 -7.80 14.35
N GLU A 31 -17.77 -6.93 14.94
CA GLU A 31 -18.23 -5.69 14.31
C GLU A 31 -17.04 -4.78 13.99
N ALA A 32 -16.13 -4.59 14.95
CA ALA A 32 -14.92 -3.79 14.74
C ALA A 32 -14.04 -4.34 13.60
N VAL A 33 -13.84 -5.66 13.56
CA VAL A 33 -13.06 -6.34 12.49
C VAL A 33 -13.73 -6.15 11.14
N PHE A 34 -15.03 -6.38 11.05
CA PHE A 34 -15.78 -6.24 9.80
C PHE A 34 -15.86 -4.80 9.31
N MET A 35 -15.99 -3.81 10.20
CA MET A 35 -15.91 -2.40 9.83
C MET A 35 -14.53 -2.03 9.30
N ARG A 36 -13.44 -2.47 9.95
CA ARG A 36 -12.06 -2.23 9.46
C ARG A 36 -11.80 -2.91 8.14
N TRP A 37 -12.30 -4.12 7.95
CA TRP A 37 -12.21 -4.83 6.68
C TRP A 37 -12.93 -4.05 5.58
N ALA A 38 -14.18 -3.65 5.83
CA ALA A 38 -14.95 -2.85 4.88
C ALA A 38 -14.26 -1.51 4.55
N ASN A 39 -13.74 -0.82 5.55
CA ASN A 39 -13.00 0.44 5.35
C ASN A 39 -11.68 0.25 4.62
N SER A 40 -11.04 -0.91 4.69
CA SER A 40 -9.87 -1.20 3.85
C SER A 40 -10.20 -1.28 2.36
N LEU A 41 -11.48 -1.49 2.00
CA LEU A 41 -11.97 -1.52 0.62
C LEU A 41 -12.56 -0.17 0.16
N ALA A 42 -13.06 0.62 1.10
CA ALA A 42 -13.89 1.80 0.81
C ALA A 42 -13.35 3.11 1.43
N ASP A 43 -12.13 3.13 1.95
CA ASP A 43 -11.43 4.32 2.47
C ASP A 43 -12.24 5.12 3.51
N GLY A 44 -12.60 4.46 4.61
CA GLY A 44 -13.22 5.12 5.78
C GLY A 44 -14.69 5.49 5.63
N VAL A 45 -15.39 4.97 4.60
CA VAL A 45 -16.81 5.23 4.36
C VAL A 45 -17.74 4.69 5.46
N VAL A 46 -17.38 3.58 6.09
CA VAL A 46 -18.20 2.86 7.08
C VAL A 46 -17.90 3.40 8.48
N LYS A 47 -18.87 4.03 9.13
CA LYS A 47 -18.75 4.56 10.50
C LYS A 47 -19.41 3.63 11.51
N GLU A 48 -20.51 3.01 11.12
CA GLU A 48 -21.20 1.95 11.83
C GLU A 48 -21.30 0.71 10.94
N LEU A 49 -21.36 -0.49 11.52
CA LEU A 49 -21.36 -1.72 10.72
C LEU A 49 -22.52 -1.78 9.71
N ASN A 50 -23.67 -1.18 10.06
CA ASN A 50 -24.84 -1.17 9.19
C ASN A 50 -24.65 -0.30 7.93
N ASP A 51 -23.67 0.62 7.91
CA ASP A 51 -23.34 1.46 6.75
C ASP A 51 -22.81 0.63 5.56
N ILE A 52 -22.38 -0.62 5.80
CA ILE A 52 -22.00 -1.57 4.75
C ILE A 52 -23.18 -1.85 3.79
N PHE A 53 -24.41 -1.71 4.27
CA PHE A 53 -25.62 -1.93 3.48
C PHE A 53 -26.21 -0.64 2.90
N ASP A 54 -25.48 0.48 2.99
CA ASP A 54 -25.84 1.72 2.32
C ASP A 54 -25.44 1.68 0.86
N THR A 55 -26.18 2.41 0.03
CA THR A 55 -25.93 2.57 -1.41
C THR A 55 -24.46 2.92 -1.72
N LYS A 56 -23.81 3.73 -0.88
CA LYS A 56 -22.42 4.13 -1.08
C LYS A 56 -21.47 2.94 -1.01
N PHE A 57 -21.50 2.16 0.08
CA PHE A 57 -20.64 0.99 0.22
C PHE A 57 -21.03 -0.11 -0.79
N LEU A 58 -22.33 -0.39 -0.95
CA LEU A 58 -22.81 -1.40 -1.89
C LEU A 58 -22.37 -1.11 -3.33
N SER A 59 -22.32 0.17 -3.73
CA SER A 59 -21.82 0.55 -5.05
C SER A 59 -20.33 0.27 -5.25
N ILE A 60 -19.51 0.49 -4.20
CA ILE A 60 -18.08 0.20 -4.21
C ILE A 60 -17.88 -1.32 -4.27
N PHE A 61 -18.54 -2.05 -3.37
CA PHE A 61 -18.37 -3.49 -3.24
C PHE A 61 -18.89 -4.24 -4.47
N THR A 62 -20.07 -3.90 -5.00
CA THR A 62 -20.63 -4.56 -6.19
C THR A 62 -19.71 -4.37 -7.39
N ARG A 63 -19.25 -3.13 -7.62
CA ARG A 63 -18.29 -2.83 -8.70
C ARG A 63 -16.96 -3.54 -8.51
N LEU A 64 -16.50 -3.70 -7.27
CA LEU A 64 -15.29 -4.44 -6.95
C LEU A 64 -15.43 -5.94 -7.28
N ILE A 65 -16.59 -6.53 -7.03
CA ILE A 65 -16.84 -7.95 -7.27
C ILE A 65 -17.15 -8.24 -8.75
N THR A 66 -18.12 -7.55 -9.34
CA THR A 66 -18.63 -7.87 -10.68
C THR A 66 -17.94 -7.10 -11.79
N GLY A 67 -17.43 -5.89 -11.48
CA GLY A 67 -16.94 -4.93 -12.47
C GLY A 67 -18.02 -3.97 -12.99
N ASP A 68 -19.29 -4.22 -12.65
CA ASP A 68 -20.43 -3.45 -13.17
C ASP A 68 -20.78 -2.25 -12.30
N LEU A 69 -21.49 -1.28 -12.90
CA LEU A 69 -22.06 -0.17 -12.16
C LEU A 69 -23.28 -0.63 -11.34
N PHE A 70 -23.30 -0.28 -10.06
CA PHE A 70 -24.49 -0.44 -9.22
C PHE A 70 -25.44 0.75 -9.37
N ILE A 71 -26.69 0.49 -9.73
CA ILE A 71 -27.73 1.52 -9.85
C ILE A 71 -28.68 1.40 -8.65
N SER A 72 -28.79 2.48 -7.88
CA SER A 72 -29.74 2.56 -6.77
C SER A 72 -31.18 2.65 -7.28
N SER A 73 -32.06 1.88 -6.65
CA SER A 73 -33.50 1.94 -6.82
C SER A 73 -34.16 3.03 -5.95
N GLY A 74 -33.40 3.66 -5.05
CA GLY A 74 -33.92 4.59 -4.04
C GLY A 74 -34.58 3.91 -2.83
N SER A 75 -34.73 2.58 -2.84
CA SER A 75 -35.24 1.79 -1.71
C SER A 75 -34.12 0.95 -1.12
N ARG A 76 -33.78 1.19 0.16
CA ARG A 76 -32.69 0.48 0.86
C ARG A 76 -32.87 -1.04 0.82
N VAL A 77 -34.09 -1.54 1.06
CA VAL A 77 -34.41 -2.98 1.01
C VAL A 77 -34.13 -3.57 -0.37
N GLN A 78 -34.54 -2.85 -1.42
CA GLN A 78 -34.39 -3.31 -2.79
C GLN A 78 -32.94 -3.19 -3.28
N ASP A 79 -32.22 -2.14 -2.86
CA ASP A 79 -30.79 -1.96 -3.11
C ASP A 79 -29.96 -3.09 -2.51
N ILE A 80 -30.21 -3.47 -1.26
CA ILE A 80 -29.53 -4.61 -0.61
C ILE A 80 -29.82 -5.90 -1.37
N SER A 81 -31.08 -6.16 -1.72
CA SER A 81 -31.49 -7.37 -2.44
C SER A 81 -30.86 -7.45 -3.83
N ASN A 82 -30.81 -6.32 -4.55
CA ASN A 82 -30.18 -6.22 -5.86
C ASN A 82 -28.67 -6.44 -5.76
N ALA A 83 -28.01 -5.82 -4.79
CA ALA A 83 -26.57 -5.99 -4.57
C ALA A 83 -26.24 -7.47 -4.30
N PHE A 84 -26.98 -8.14 -3.42
CA PHE A 84 -26.78 -9.56 -3.13
C PHE A 84 -26.92 -10.44 -4.37
N ARG A 85 -27.92 -10.21 -5.20
CA ARG A 85 -28.11 -10.95 -6.46
C ARG A 85 -26.99 -10.69 -7.46
N LEU A 86 -26.41 -9.49 -7.48
CA LEU A 86 -25.33 -9.15 -8.40
C LEU A 86 -24.00 -9.78 -7.97
N VAL A 87 -23.68 -9.75 -6.68
CA VAL A 87 -22.37 -10.20 -6.19
C VAL A 87 -22.28 -11.72 -6.00
N ASP A 88 -23.41 -12.41 -5.85
CA ASP A 88 -23.43 -13.86 -5.67
C ASP A 88 -24.68 -14.52 -6.26
N ASN A 89 -24.43 -15.56 -7.07
CA ASN A 89 -25.47 -16.39 -7.67
C ASN A 89 -25.73 -17.68 -6.87
N ASP A 90 -24.93 -17.99 -5.84
CA ASP A 90 -24.98 -19.26 -5.09
C ASP A 90 -26.02 -19.28 -3.94
N GLU A 91 -27.01 -18.38 -3.96
CA GLU A 91 -28.05 -18.26 -2.93
C GLU A 91 -27.53 -18.05 -1.48
N ARG A 92 -26.29 -17.58 -1.25
CA ARG A 92 -25.72 -17.43 0.12
C ARG A 92 -26.52 -16.48 1.01
N PHE A 93 -27.20 -15.53 0.39
CA PHE A 93 -28.02 -14.54 1.07
C PHE A 93 -29.48 -14.99 1.29
N SER A 94 -29.89 -16.16 0.78
CA SER A 94 -31.29 -16.64 0.85
C SER A 94 -31.84 -16.78 2.27
N GLN A 95 -30.98 -17.11 3.24
CA GLN A 95 -31.37 -17.28 4.65
C GLN A 95 -31.36 -15.96 5.44
N ILE A 96 -30.99 -14.85 4.82
CA ILE A 96 -30.81 -13.56 5.50
C ILE A 96 -32.02 -12.68 5.23
N SER A 97 -32.70 -12.27 6.30
CA SER A 97 -33.81 -11.32 6.21
C SER A 97 -33.28 -9.91 5.94
N VAL A 98 -33.57 -9.36 4.76
CA VAL A 98 -33.17 -7.99 4.40
C VAL A 98 -33.82 -6.95 5.32
N ASN A 99 -35.04 -7.21 5.81
CA ASN A 99 -35.69 -6.31 6.77
C ASN A 99 -34.91 -6.25 8.09
N GLU A 100 -34.40 -7.38 8.58
CA GLU A 100 -33.56 -7.39 9.79
C GLU A 100 -32.22 -6.69 9.60
N LEU A 101 -31.69 -6.65 8.37
CA LEU A 101 -30.51 -5.85 8.03
C LEU A 101 -30.83 -4.36 8.09
N VAL A 102 -31.95 -3.93 7.48
CA VAL A 102 -32.39 -2.54 7.53
C VAL A 102 -32.64 -2.09 8.97
N ASP A 103 -33.21 -2.95 9.80
CA ASP A 103 -33.44 -2.71 11.22
C ASP A 103 -32.14 -2.72 12.07
N GLY A 104 -30.99 -3.04 11.46
CA GLY A 104 -29.68 -3.05 12.13
C GLY A 104 -29.53 -4.17 13.14
N ASN A 105 -30.17 -5.32 12.96
CA ASN A 105 -30.03 -6.46 13.86
C ASN A 105 -28.58 -6.99 13.83
N PRO A 106 -27.82 -6.94 14.94
CA PRO A 106 -26.39 -7.28 14.93
C PRO A 106 -26.08 -8.68 14.39
N ARG A 107 -26.92 -9.66 14.73
CA ARG A 107 -26.75 -11.05 14.24
C ARG A 107 -26.95 -11.12 12.72
N ALA A 108 -27.98 -10.48 12.19
CA ALA A 108 -28.27 -10.48 10.77
C ALA A 108 -27.17 -9.74 10.00
N VAL A 109 -26.81 -8.54 10.48
CA VAL A 109 -25.75 -7.69 9.91
C VAL A 109 -24.42 -8.45 9.87
N CYS A 110 -23.94 -8.97 10.99
CA CYS A 110 -22.71 -9.77 11.03
C CYS A 110 -22.79 -11.03 10.13
N SER A 111 -23.94 -11.69 10.07
CA SER A 111 -24.13 -12.83 9.18
C SER A 111 -24.01 -12.45 7.71
N ALA A 112 -24.60 -11.33 7.30
CA ALA A 112 -24.55 -10.83 5.94
C ALA A 112 -23.15 -10.33 5.55
N VAL A 113 -22.49 -9.58 6.42
CA VAL A 113 -21.12 -9.10 6.17
C VAL A 113 -20.16 -10.29 6.03
N TRP A 114 -20.33 -11.34 6.84
CA TRP A 114 -19.56 -12.57 6.67
C TRP A 114 -19.75 -13.21 5.29
N GLN A 115 -20.97 -13.22 4.73
CA GLN A 115 -21.18 -13.71 3.38
C GLN A 115 -20.49 -12.82 2.34
N LEU A 116 -20.47 -11.49 2.52
CA LEU A 116 -19.69 -10.58 1.67
C LEU A 116 -18.19 -10.89 1.72
N VAL A 117 -17.64 -11.19 2.90
CA VAL A 117 -16.23 -11.64 3.02
C VAL A 117 -15.98 -12.93 2.23
N GLN A 118 -16.91 -13.90 2.26
CA GLN A 118 -16.78 -15.13 1.46
C GLN A 118 -16.86 -14.87 -0.04
N VAL A 119 -17.76 -13.98 -0.48
CA VAL A 119 -17.86 -13.55 -1.89
C VAL A 119 -16.55 -12.89 -2.33
N PHE A 120 -15.97 -12.03 -1.47
CA PHE A 120 -14.68 -11.41 -1.72
C PHE A 120 -13.56 -12.45 -1.89
N TRP A 121 -13.47 -13.45 -1.01
CA TRP A 121 -12.55 -14.58 -1.16
C TRP A 121 -12.75 -15.30 -2.50
N LYS A 122 -13.99 -15.67 -2.84
CA LYS A 122 -14.33 -16.34 -4.11
C LYS A 122 -13.97 -15.50 -5.33
N ARG A 123 -13.79 -14.19 -5.19
CA ARG A 123 -13.39 -13.31 -6.29
C ARG A 123 -11.88 -13.13 -6.42
N PHE A 124 -11.17 -13.03 -5.30
CA PHE A 124 -9.77 -12.58 -5.27
C PHE A 124 -8.75 -13.65 -4.86
N ALA A 125 -9.17 -14.76 -4.26
CA ALA A 125 -8.25 -15.83 -3.91
C ALA A 125 -7.62 -16.47 -5.16
N PRO A 126 -6.40 -17.03 -5.06
CA PRO A 126 -5.76 -17.79 -6.13
C PRO A 126 -6.62 -18.98 -6.59
N ALA A 127 -6.57 -19.30 -7.89
CA ALA A 127 -7.49 -20.24 -8.53
C ALA A 127 -7.45 -21.67 -7.94
N ASP A 128 -6.32 -22.07 -7.38
CA ASP A 128 -6.06 -23.36 -6.73
C ASP A 128 -6.74 -23.52 -5.36
N VAL A 129 -7.01 -22.41 -4.66
CA VAL A 129 -7.61 -22.43 -3.31
C VAL A 129 -9.02 -21.84 -3.25
N ARG A 130 -9.41 -21.07 -4.27
CA ARG A 130 -10.65 -20.27 -4.26
C ARG A 130 -11.93 -21.10 -4.21
N ASP A 131 -11.91 -22.31 -4.75
CA ASP A 131 -13.07 -23.23 -4.76
C ASP A 131 -13.17 -24.07 -3.47
N GLN A 132 -12.13 -24.05 -2.62
CA GLN A 132 -12.17 -24.68 -1.30
C GLN A 132 -12.92 -23.78 -0.30
N LYS A 133 -13.35 -24.34 0.82
CA LYS A 133 -13.88 -23.51 1.91
C LYS A 133 -12.75 -22.62 2.42
N MET A 134 -12.98 -21.31 2.44
CA MET A 134 -12.00 -20.30 2.87
C MET A 134 -11.29 -20.67 4.19
N ALA A 135 -12.02 -21.13 5.21
CA ALA A 135 -11.42 -21.50 6.48
C ALA A 135 -10.53 -22.77 6.40
N GLU A 136 -10.85 -23.73 5.53
CA GLU A 136 -10.02 -24.92 5.33
C GLU A 136 -8.73 -24.53 4.58
N ALA A 137 -8.86 -23.80 3.47
CA ALA A 137 -7.72 -23.30 2.70
C ALA A 137 -6.75 -22.46 3.53
N LEU A 138 -7.27 -21.56 4.37
CA LEU A 138 -6.43 -20.73 5.24
C LEU A 138 -5.78 -21.54 6.36
N LYS A 139 -6.46 -22.57 6.89
CA LYS A 139 -5.86 -23.45 7.91
C LYS A 139 -4.68 -24.22 7.31
N ASP A 140 -4.88 -24.81 6.13
CA ASP A 140 -3.85 -25.60 5.45
C ASP A 140 -2.63 -24.73 5.13
N TRP A 141 -2.86 -23.52 4.60
CA TRP A 141 -1.81 -22.53 4.38
C TRP A 141 -1.05 -22.20 5.68
N CYS A 142 -1.76 -21.90 6.77
CA CYS A 142 -1.12 -21.55 8.05
C CYS A 142 -0.26 -22.71 8.57
N VAL A 143 -0.77 -23.94 8.54
CA VAL A 143 -0.05 -25.14 8.98
C VAL A 143 1.20 -25.37 8.16
N GLU A 144 1.10 -25.30 6.83
CA GLU A 144 2.23 -25.45 5.90
C GLU A 144 3.33 -24.42 6.20
N ARG A 145 2.96 -23.15 6.36
CA ARG A 145 3.92 -22.05 6.60
C ARG A 145 4.56 -22.09 7.98
N ALA A 146 3.86 -22.58 8.99
CA ALA A 146 4.34 -22.67 10.37
C ALA A 146 5.19 -23.92 10.65
N GLN A 147 5.11 -24.95 9.80
CA GLN A 147 5.72 -26.26 10.03
C GLN A 147 7.22 -26.20 10.37
N ARG A 148 7.97 -25.36 9.65
CA ARG A 148 9.44 -25.24 9.82
C ARG A 148 9.87 -24.60 11.15
N PHE A 149 8.94 -24.02 11.88
CA PHE A 149 9.19 -23.34 13.16
C PHE A 149 8.65 -24.12 14.35
N GLU A 150 8.21 -25.36 14.13
CA GLU A 150 7.63 -26.25 15.16
C GLU A 150 6.42 -25.64 15.88
N VAL A 151 5.73 -24.68 15.24
CA VAL A 151 4.51 -24.05 15.77
C VAL A 151 3.29 -24.84 15.30
N GLN A 152 2.48 -25.32 16.25
CA GLN A 152 1.29 -26.12 15.95
C GLN A 152 0.03 -25.24 15.83
N ILE A 153 -0.65 -25.35 14.69
CA ILE A 153 -1.90 -24.61 14.42
C ILE A 153 -3.06 -25.61 14.29
N ASN A 154 -3.89 -25.68 15.33
CA ASN A 154 -5.01 -26.62 15.42
C ASN A 154 -6.36 -25.95 15.24
N ASP A 155 -6.49 -24.69 15.64
CA ASP A 155 -7.71 -23.90 15.59
C ASP A 155 -7.45 -22.44 15.18
N PHE A 156 -8.52 -21.65 15.10
CA PHE A 156 -8.49 -20.23 14.75
C PHE A 156 -8.57 -19.30 15.97
N ILE A 157 -8.43 -19.83 17.18
CA ILE A 157 -8.57 -19.02 18.40
C ILE A 157 -7.36 -19.27 19.30
N SER A 158 -7.29 -20.44 19.94
CA SER A 158 -6.27 -20.80 20.91
C SER A 158 -4.85 -20.78 20.31
N SER A 159 -4.68 -21.31 19.09
CA SER A 159 -3.37 -21.38 18.40
C SER A 159 -2.76 -20.02 18.07
N TRP A 160 -3.51 -18.93 18.21
CA TRP A 160 -3.08 -17.58 17.84
C TRP A 160 -2.84 -16.67 19.05
N ARG A 161 -3.29 -17.10 20.25
CA ARG A 161 -3.27 -16.28 21.47
C ARG A 161 -1.87 -15.96 21.97
N ASP A 162 -0.90 -16.83 21.68
CA ASP A 162 0.48 -16.67 22.13
C ASP A 162 1.34 -15.84 21.18
N GLY A 163 0.87 -15.55 19.96
CA GLY A 163 1.58 -14.78 18.94
C GLY A 163 2.61 -15.54 18.12
N TYR A 164 2.92 -16.80 18.40
CA TYR A 164 3.93 -17.54 17.62
C TYR A 164 3.49 -17.82 16.19
N ALA A 165 2.22 -18.20 15.99
CA ALA A 165 1.68 -18.50 14.66
C ALA A 165 1.79 -17.32 13.69
N LEU A 166 1.45 -16.10 14.13
CA LEU A 166 1.56 -14.89 13.30
C LEU A 166 3.01 -14.61 12.89
N ASN A 167 3.93 -14.68 13.85
CA ASN A 167 5.35 -14.47 13.58
C ASN A 167 5.93 -15.55 12.65
N ALA A 168 5.56 -16.82 12.87
CA ALA A 168 5.97 -17.94 12.03
C ALA A 168 5.55 -17.74 10.57
N ILE A 169 4.31 -17.29 10.33
CA ILE A 169 3.81 -17.04 8.98
C ILE A 169 4.61 -15.93 8.30
N LEU A 170 4.89 -14.81 8.97
CA LEU A 170 5.68 -13.73 8.35
C LEU A 170 7.11 -14.17 8.06
N LEU A 171 7.73 -14.84 9.03
CA LEU A 171 9.06 -15.39 8.88
C LEU A 171 9.10 -16.45 7.78
N SER A 172 7.96 -17.11 7.45
CA SER A 172 7.83 -18.05 6.33
C SER A 172 8.13 -17.39 4.96
N TYR A 173 7.74 -16.13 4.78
CA TYR A 173 7.91 -15.35 3.55
C TYR A 173 9.20 -14.53 3.52
N ASN A 174 9.67 -14.07 4.68
CA ASN A 174 10.95 -13.35 4.81
C ASN A 174 11.74 -13.87 6.02
N PRO A 175 12.65 -14.86 5.85
CA PRO A 175 13.45 -15.43 6.93
C PRO A 175 14.42 -14.45 7.61
N GLU A 176 14.77 -13.34 6.96
CA GLU A 176 15.76 -12.36 7.46
C GLU A 176 15.11 -11.28 8.33
N LEU A 177 13.78 -11.30 8.50
CA LEU A 177 13.05 -10.24 9.18
C LEU A 177 13.38 -10.15 10.68
N PHE A 178 13.51 -11.30 11.35
CA PHE A 178 13.89 -11.45 12.76
C PHE A 178 14.18 -12.92 13.07
N SER A 179 14.66 -13.23 14.27
CA SER A 179 14.82 -14.63 14.71
C SER A 179 13.75 -15.04 15.72
N MET A 180 13.29 -16.30 15.66
CA MET A 180 12.33 -16.82 16.65
C MET A 180 12.83 -16.73 18.09
N ASN A 181 14.16 -16.73 18.30
CA ASN A 181 14.76 -16.55 19.61
C ASN A 181 14.49 -15.16 20.20
N GLN A 182 14.46 -14.10 19.38
CA GLN A 182 14.22 -12.72 19.85
C GLN A 182 12.81 -12.54 20.39
N ILE A 183 11.82 -13.21 19.79
CA ILE A 183 10.42 -13.09 20.23
C ILE A 183 10.09 -14.01 21.40
N ARG A 184 10.94 -14.99 21.71
CA ARG A 184 10.71 -16.00 22.75
C ARG A 184 10.52 -15.36 24.12
N ASP A 185 11.29 -14.31 24.41
CA ASP A 185 11.28 -13.62 25.69
C ASP A 185 10.19 -12.53 25.80
N MET A 186 9.48 -12.25 24.72
CA MET A 186 8.38 -11.28 24.70
C MET A 186 7.11 -11.86 25.34
N ARG A 187 6.22 -11.00 25.85
CA ARG A 187 4.86 -11.45 26.25
C ARG A 187 4.03 -11.72 25.00
N ALA A 188 2.98 -12.53 25.13
CA ALA A 188 2.10 -12.87 24.01
C ALA A 188 1.53 -11.64 23.28
N VAL A 189 1.06 -10.63 24.03
CA VAL A 189 0.54 -9.39 23.46
C VAL A 189 1.61 -8.61 22.67
N ASP A 190 2.85 -8.60 23.15
CA ASP A 190 3.96 -7.91 22.49
C ASP A 190 4.42 -8.68 21.23
N ARG A 191 4.40 -10.02 21.26
CA ARG A 191 4.64 -10.85 20.06
C ARG A 191 3.61 -10.62 18.98
N ILE A 192 2.34 -10.48 19.36
CA ILE A 192 1.25 -10.21 18.42
C ILE A 192 1.42 -8.80 17.84
N GLU A 193 1.68 -7.80 18.68
CA GLU A 193 1.94 -6.43 18.22
C GLU A 193 3.14 -6.37 17.26
N HIS A 194 4.21 -7.10 17.57
CA HIS A 194 5.37 -7.24 16.70
C HIS A 194 4.97 -7.80 15.33
N ALA A 195 4.28 -8.95 15.28
CA ALA A 195 3.85 -9.53 14.01
C ALA A 195 2.90 -8.61 13.24
N MET A 196 1.91 -8.01 13.90
CA MET A 196 0.94 -7.13 13.24
C MET A 196 1.58 -5.86 12.70
N SER A 197 2.58 -5.30 13.40
CA SER A 197 3.39 -4.16 12.93
C SER A 197 4.20 -4.51 11.70
N LEU A 198 4.82 -5.69 11.69
CA LEU A 198 5.57 -6.15 10.53
C LEU A 198 4.65 -6.42 9.32
N ALA A 199 3.47 -7.01 9.55
CA ALA A 199 2.48 -7.25 8.50
C ALA A 199 1.93 -5.95 7.91
N GLU A 200 1.69 -4.94 8.74
CA GLU A 200 1.27 -3.60 8.30
C GLU A 200 2.39 -2.91 7.49
N ARG A 201 3.61 -2.90 8.02
CA ARG A 201 4.72 -2.15 7.43
C ARG A 201 5.29 -2.78 6.15
N TYR A 202 5.50 -4.10 6.13
CA TYR A 202 6.19 -4.78 5.03
C TYR A 202 5.26 -5.46 4.03
N VAL A 203 4.02 -5.74 4.45
CA VAL A 203 3.05 -6.49 3.65
C VAL A 203 1.78 -5.66 3.40
N ASN A 204 1.70 -4.44 3.94
CA ASN A 204 0.55 -3.54 3.83
C ASN A 204 -0.77 -4.21 4.23
N THR A 205 -0.73 -5.08 5.24
CA THR A 205 -1.91 -5.76 5.76
C THR A 205 -2.60 -4.85 6.77
N PRO A 206 -3.86 -4.42 6.52
CA PRO A 206 -4.58 -3.56 7.46
C PRO A 206 -4.79 -4.27 8.80
N ARG A 207 -4.66 -3.51 9.90
CA ARG A 207 -4.92 -4.02 11.24
C ARG A 207 -6.41 -4.17 11.51
N LEU A 208 -6.93 -5.36 11.26
CA LEU A 208 -8.33 -5.66 11.55
C LEU A 208 -8.59 -5.94 13.04
N LEU A 209 -7.64 -6.61 13.69
CA LEU A 209 -7.66 -6.91 15.13
C LEU A 209 -6.65 -6.03 15.88
N HIS A 210 -6.83 -5.89 17.19
CA HIS A 210 -5.78 -5.41 18.09
C HIS A 210 -5.12 -6.58 18.83
N PRO A 211 -3.85 -6.44 19.28
CA PRO A 211 -3.18 -7.49 20.04
C PRO A 211 -3.94 -7.94 21.28
N LYS A 212 -4.60 -7.00 21.98
CA LYS A 212 -5.41 -7.30 23.17
C LYS A 212 -6.61 -8.20 22.85
N ASP A 213 -7.15 -8.13 21.63
CA ASP A 213 -8.36 -8.86 21.25
C ASP A 213 -8.10 -10.38 21.25
N PHE A 214 -6.86 -10.82 20.97
CA PHE A 214 -6.45 -12.22 21.02
C PHE A 214 -6.53 -12.83 22.43
N SER A 215 -6.45 -12.01 23.48
CA SER A 215 -6.62 -12.46 24.86
C SER A 215 -8.07 -12.51 25.31
N SER A 216 -8.99 -11.89 24.56
CA SER A 216 -10.42 -11.83 24.89
C SER A 216 -11.11 -13.18 24.78
N GLU A 217 -12.03 -13.48 25.70
CA GLU A 217 -12.94 -14.63 25.59
C GLU A 217 -14.01 -14.43 24.50
N ARG A 218 -14.22 -13.18 24.08
CA ARG A 218 -15.19 -12.80 23.04
C ARG A 218 -14.61 -12.90 21.63
N LEU A 219 -13.32 -13.22 21.48
CA LEU A 219 -12.72 -13.43 20.17
C LEU A 219 -13.38 -14.63 19.48
N ASP A 220 -13.89 -14.40 18.26
CA ASP A 220 -14.53 -15.43 17.47
C ASP A 220 -13.69 -15.85 16.26
N MET A 221 -13.98 -17.05 15.74
CA MET A 221 -13.29 -17.63 14.60
C MET A 221 -13.39 -16.77 13.33
N LYS A 222 -14.54 -16.14 13.04
CA LYS A 222 -14.70 -15.36 11.80
C LYS A 222 -13.83 -14.12 11.81
N SER A 223 -13.64 -13.50 12.96
CA SER A 223 -12.74 -12.36 13.14
C SER A 223 -11.29 -12.72 12.81
N VAL A 224 -10.80 -13.84 13.37
CA VAL A 224 -9.43 -14.32 13.08
C VAL A 224 -9.29 -14.75 11.63
N VAL A 225 -10.25 -15.53 11.11
CA VAL A 225 -10.25 -15.98 9.70
C VAL A 225 -10.28 -14.78 8.74
N CYS A 226 -11.04 -13.73 9.04
CA CYS A 226 -11.08 -12.51 8.22
C CYS A 226 -9.71 -11.81 8.18
N TYR A 227 -9.05 -11.67 9.33
CA TYR A 227 -7.69 -11.13 9.37
C TYR A 227 -6.68 -11.99 8.59
N LEU A 228 -6.73 -13.32 8.77
CA LEU A 228 -5.88 -14.25 8.04
C LEU A 228 -6.15 -14.26 6.54
N MET A 229 -7.40 -14.10 6.13
CA MET A 229 -7.77 -13.96 4.72
C MET A 229 -7.08 -12.75 4.10
N VAL A 230 -7.13 -11.59 4.75
CA VAL A 230 -6.44 -10.39 4.25
C VAL A 230 -4.94 -10.58 4.24
N LEU A 231 -4.35 -11.12 5.32
CA LEU A 231 -2.92 -11.40 5.40
C LEU A 231 -2.47 -12.37 4.30
N TYR A 232 -3.23 -13.44 4.06
CA TYR A 232 -2.97 -14.41 2.99
C TYR A 232 -2.95 -13.74 1.63
N LEU A 233 -3.98 -12.94 1.32
CA LEU A 233 -4.04 -12.25 0.03
C LEU A 233 -2.87 -11.29 -0.12
N SER A 234 -2.51 -10.52 0.91
CA SER A 234 -1.37 -9.60 0.83
C SER A 234 -0.03 -10.33 0.62
N LEU A 235 0.16 -11.50 1.26
CA LEU A 235 1.39 -12.30 1.12
C LEU A 235 1.49 -13.06 -0.20
N THR A 236 0.36 -13.53 -0.75
CA THR A 236 0.33 -14.43 -1.92
C THR A 236 0.07 -13.71 -3.24
N THR A 237 -0.63 -12.58 -3.24
CA THR A 237 -0.94 -11.82 -4.47
C THR A 237 0.21 -10.92 -4.93
N GLY A 238 1.33 -10.89 -4.19
CA GLY A 238 2.57 -10.16 -4.51
C GLY A 238 3.83 -11.02 -4.77
N VAL A 239 3.77 -12.34 -4.56
CA VAL A 239 4.94 -13.23 -4.64
C VAL A 239 4.61 -14.45 -5.51
N PRO A 240 5.36 -14.73 -6.60
CA PRO A 240 5.22 -16.03 -7.26
C PRO A 240 5.64 -17.11 -6.26
N SER A 241 4.74 -18.07 -6.01
CA SER A 241 5.02 -19.22 -5.16
C SER A 241 6.36 -19.84 -5.53
N PRO A 242 7.24 -20.20 -4.56
CA PRO A 242 8.35 -21.09 -4.87
C PRO A 242 7.75 -22.39 -5.41
N GLU A 243 8.18 -22.80 -6.61
CA GLU A 243 7.81 -24.07 -7.22
C GLU A 243 8.20 -25.20 -6.24
N PRO A 244 7.29 -26.15 -5.94
CA PRO A 244 7.70 -27.40 -5.34
C PRO A 244 8.62 -28.13 -6.32
N GLU A 245 9.76 -28.64 -5.84
CA GLU A 245 10.72 -29.34 -6.70
C GLU A 245 10.06 -30.51 -7.45
N PRO A 246 10.30 -30.64 -8.78
CA PRO A 246 9.62 -31.63 -9.59
C PRO A 246 10.14 -33.05 -9.31
N GLN A 247 9.25 -33.91 -8.81
CA GLN A 247 9.43 -35.36 -8.87
C GLN A 247 9.13 -35.86 -10.30
N SER A 248 9.93 -36.83 -10.72
CA SER A 248 10.18 -37.25 -12.09
C SER A 248 9.21 -38.31 -12.66
N HIS A 249 8.94 -38.18 -13.97
CA HIS A 249 8.50 -39.17 -15.00
C HIS A 249 6.99 -39.47 -15.19
N PRO A 250 6.54 -39.95 -16.38
CA PRO A 250 6.99 -39.67 -17.77
C PRO A 250 5.83 -39.36 -18.77
N GLU A 251 6.24 -38.95 -19.97
CA GLU A 251 5.46 -38.63 -21.19
C GLU A 251 4.29 -39.55 -21.55
N LEU A 252 3.25 -38.96 -22.14
CA LEU A 252 2.49 -39.56 -23.25
C LEU A 252 1.99 -38.46 -24.21
N GLN A 253 2.41 -38.59 -25.46
CA GLN A 253 2.04 -37.80 -26.63
C GLN A 253 0.62 -38.12 -27.10
N SER A 254 -0.10 -37.14 -27.65
CA SER A 254 -0.85 -37.34 -28.91
C SER A 254 -1.49 -36.05 -29.44
N SER A 255 -0.99 -35.65 -30.62
CA SER A 255 -1.68 -35.19 -31.84
C SER A 255 -2.54 -33.90 -31.85
N GLU A 256 -2.00 -32.94 -32.60
CA GLU A 256 -2.71 -31.98 -33.44
C GLU A 256 -3.81 -32.61 -34.32
N GLN A 257 -4.88 -31.85 -34.56
CA GLN A 257 -5.45 -31.72 -35.92
C GLN A 257 -6.20 -30.40 -36.08
N ALA A 258 -5.84 -29.69 -37.14
CA ALA A 258 -6.45 -28.46 -37.63
C ALA A 258 -7.65 -28.75 -38.54
N ALA A 259 -8.59 -27.79 -38.63
CA ALA A 259 -9.39 -27.57 -39.83
C ALA A 259 -9.94 -26.13 -39.84
N GLU A 260 -9.44 -25.35 -40.80
CA GLU A 260 -10.03 -24.09 -41.29
C GLU A 260 -11.29 -24.37 -42.11
N SER A 261 -12.24 -23.42 -42.14
CA SER A 261 -12.93 -23.00 -43.37
C SER A 261 -13.86 -21.78 -43.16
N SER A 262 -13.42 -20.63 -43.71
CA SER A 262 -14.11 -19.72 -44.65
C SER A 262 -15.55 -19.20 -44.42
N GLU A 263 -15.63 -17.88 -44.24
CA GLU A 263 -16.33 -16.84 -45.05
C GLU A 263 -17.86 -16.89 -45.36
N SER A 264 -18.57 -15.90 -44.79
CA SER A 264 -19.21 -14.75 -45.48
C SER A 264 -20.74 -14.51 -45.30
N SER A 265 -21.02 -13.26 -44.90
CA SER A 265 -22.10 -12.34 -45.35
C SER A 265 -23.57 -12.57 -44.95
N LYS A 266 -24.12 -11.68 -44.10
CA LYS A 266 -25.05 -10.60 -44.54
C LYS A 266 -25.41 -9.60 -43.43
N SER A 267 -25.48 -8.36 -43.87
CA SER A 267 -25.82 -7.10 -43.20
C SER A 267 -27.27 -6.99 -42.69
N THR A 268 -27.48 -6.25 -41.59
CA THR A 268 -28.59 -5.28 -41.44
C THR A 268 -28.14 -4.15 -40.53
N GLN A 269 -28.25 -2.90 -41.01
CA GLN A 269 -27.86 -1.65 -40.35
C GLN A 269 -28.85 -1.20 -39.28
N SER A 270 -28.35 -0.54 -38.22
CA SER A 270 -28.74 0.81 -37.70
C SER A 270 -28.39 0.93 -36.19
N PRO A 271 -28.22 2.13 -35.59
CA PRO A 271 -26.88 2.64 -35.28
C PRO A 271 -26.77 3.27 -33.87
N GLU A 272 -26.09 2.66 -32.89
CA GLU A 272 -25.84 3.37 -31.61
C GLU A 272 -24.79 2.72 -30.69
N ILE A 273 -23.63 2.25 -31.19
CA ILE A 273 -22.56 1.73 -30.32
C ILE A 273 -21.17 2.07 -30.89
N THR A 274 -20.90 3.36 -31.12
CA THR A 274 -19.54 3.84 -31.44
C THR A 274 -18.90 4.57 -30.25
N ASN A 275 -19.71 5.14 -29.34
CA ASN A 275 -19.19 5.95 -28.24
C ASN A 275 -18.44 5.14 -27.16
N GLN A 276 -18.85 3.90 -26.84
CA GLN A 276 -18.21 3.12 -25.76
C GLN A 276 -16.78 2.65 -26.06
N LYS A 277 -16.46 2.32 -27.33
CA LYS A 277 -15.08 1.93 -27.71
C LYS A 277 -14.14 3.13 -27.81
N ASP A 278 -14.67 4.28 -28.24
CA ASP A 278 -13.92 5.53 -28.29
C ASP A 278 -13.69 6.13 -26.89
N ASP A 279 -14.62 5.95 -25.94
CA ASP A 279 -14.48 6.33 -24.54
C ASP A 279 -13.38 5.52 -23.84
N ILE A 280 -13.35 4.19 -24.06
CA ILE A 280 -12.29 3.31 -23.56
C ILE A 280 -10.93 3.69 -24.17
N LYS A 281 -10.90 4.02 -25.47
CA LYS A 281 -9.69 4.45 -26.16
C LYS A 281 -9.15 5.77 -25.58
N SER A 282 -10.02 6.75 -25.36
CA SER A 282 -9.66 8.05 -24.77
C SER A 282 -9.11 7.88 -23.35
N ASN A 283 -9.74 7.04 -22.52
CA ASN A 283 -9.32 6.77 -21.16
C ASN A 283 -7.92 6.12 -21.09
N PHE A 284 -7.64 5.11 -21.94
CA PHE A 284 -6.31 4.49 -22.00
C PHE A 284 -5.25 5.40 -22.61
N GLN A 285 -5.62 6.25 -23.57
CA GLN A 285 -4.69 7.24 -24.12
C GLN A 285 -4.28 8.24 -23.03
N SER A 286 -5.22 8.70 -22.21
CA SER A 286 -4.93 9.56 -21.06
C SER A 286 -4.01 8.89 -20.02
N MET A 287 -4.15 7.59 -19.77
CA MET A 287 -3.23 6.85 -18.89
C MET A 287 -1.82 6.76 -19.48
N ILE A 288 -1.71 6.48 -20.78
CA ILE A 288 -0.43 6.47 -21.48
C ILE A 288 0.21 7.86 -21.41
N ASP A 289 -0.55 8.92 -21.67
CA ASP A 289 -0.05 10.30 -21.62
C ASP A 289 0.41 10.67 -20.21
N SER A 290 -0.31 10.23 -19.16
CA SER A 290 0.09 10.40 -17.75
C SER A 290 1.40 9.70 -17.43
N VAL A 291 1.56 8.44 -17.87
CA VAL A 291 2.79 7.65 -17.67
C VAL A 291 3.95 8.25 -18.46
N MET A 292 3.70 8.85 -19.63
CA MET A 292 4.72 9.47 -20.47
C MET A 292 5.12 10.89 -20.03
N GLN A 293 4.52 11.46 -18.98
CA GLN A 293 4.96 12.73 -18.44
C GLN A 293 6.40 12.62 -17.91
N PRO A 294 7.25 13.63 -18.15
CA PRO A 294 8.61 13.63 -17.61
C PRO A 294 8.57 13.68 -16.08
N VAL A 295 9.40 12.84 -15.45
CA VAL A 295 9.63 12.88 -14.00
C VAL A 295 10.71 13.93 -13.73
N GLU A 296 10.39 14.97 -12.96
CA GLU A 296 11.38 15.95 -12.52
C GLU A 296 12.29 15.30 -11.47
N ILE A 297 13.59 15.22 -11.78
CA ILE A 297 14.63 14.73 -10.87
C ILE A 297 15.36 15.94 -10.32
N ALA A 298 15.27 16.16 -9.01
CA ALA A 298 16.10 17.17 -8.35
C ALA A 298 17.46 16.56 -7.97
N HIS A 299 18.52 17.35 -8.05
CA HIS A 299 19.90 16.92 -7.79
C HIS A 299 20.42 17.53 -6.48
N ALA A 300 21.22 16.75 -5.74
CA ALA A 300 21.77 17.19 -4.44
C ALA A 300 22.70 18.41 -4.55
N GLU A 301 23.28 18.64 -5.73
CA GLU A 301 24.25 19.69 -6.02
C GLU A 301 23.62 20.99 -6.54
N THR A 302 22.29 21.10 -6.55
CA THR A 302 21.63 22.35 -6.94
C THR A 302 21.95 23.42 -5.88
N GLU A 303 23.01 24.18 -6.13
CA GLU A 303 23.49 25.28 -5.29
C GLU A 303 22.32 26.15 -4.84
N TYR A 304 22.27 26.44 -3.54
CA TYR A 304 21.45 27.53 -3.06
C TYR A 304 21.80 28.79 -3.84
N PRO A 305 20.83 29.48 -4.46
CA PRO A 305 21.07 30.83 -4.91
C PRO A 305 21.26 31.68 -3.66
N VAL A 306 22.53 31.92 -3.31
CA VAL A 306 22.90 33.03 -2.44
C VAL A 306 22.25 34.26 -3.06
N ARG A 307 21.30 34.84 -2.33
CA ARG A 307 20.55 36.02 -2.69
C ARG A 307 21.54 37.15 -3.02
N ARG A 308 21.94 37.29 -4.29
CA ARG A 308 22.65 38.49 -4.73
C ARG A 308 21.64 39.63 -4.80
N SER A 309 21.88 40.63 -3.97
CA SER A 309 21.29 41.96 -4.14
C SER A 309 21.51 42.47 -5.57
N PRO A 310 20.59 43.30 -6.09
CA PRO A 310 20.52 43.58 -7.51
C PRO A 310 21.64 44.55 -7.90
N GLU A 311 22.39 44.24 -8.95
CA GLU A 311 22.81 45.24 -9.94
C GLU A 311 23.45 44.61 -11.20
N GLN A 312 22.89 45.05 -12.34
CA GLN A 312 23.51 45.32 -13.65
C GLN A 312 23.92 44.17 -14.61
N SER A 313 23.03 43.96 -15.58
CA SER A 313 23.24 43.79 -17.04
C SER A 313 24.52 43.10 -17.56
N SER A 314 24.35 42.01 -18.32
CA SER A 314 24.59 42.01 -19.79
C SER A 314 24.40 40.62 -20.44
N SER A 315 23.70 40.64 -21.59
CA SER A 315 23.79 39.80 -22.81
C SER A 315 23.96 38.25 -22.76
N ALA A 316 22.87 37.59 -23.16
CA ALA A 316 22.64 36.41 -24.04
C ALA A 316 23.82 35.80 -24.87
N PRO A 317 23.70 34.60 -25.51
CA PRO A 317 22.46 33.86 -25.83
C PRO A 317 22.45 32.32 -25.71
N SER A 318 21.21 31.81 -25.70
CA SER A 318 20.78 30.42 -25.84
C SER A 318 21.22 29.76 -27.16
N SER A 319 21.63 28.49 -27.10
CA SER A 319 21.68 27.60 -28.27
C SER A 319 20.61 26.52 -28.11
N ARG A 320 19.53 26.69 -28.87
CA ARG A 320 18.41 25.77 -29.04
C ARG A 320 18.70 24.99 -30.33
N ARG A 321 18.93 23.68 -30.27
CA ARG A 321 18.97 22.82 -31.46
C ARG A 321 17.82 21.81 -31.44
N HIS A 322 16.84 22.11 -32.29
CA HIS A 322 15.92 21.16 -32.89
C HIS A 322 16.67 20.27 -33.90
N SER A 323 16.33 18.98 -33.94
CA SER A 323 16.43 18.14 -35.14
C SER A 323 15.38 17.03 -34.99
N GLN A 324 14.19 17.21 -35.57
CA GLN A 324 13.78 16.74 -36.90
C GLN A 324 13.75 15.21 -37.03
N LEU A 325 12.50 14.73 -37.04
CA LEU A 325 12.07 13.39 -37.41
C LEU A 325 12.43 13.10 -38.88
N THR A 326 12.99 11.94 -39.14
CA THR A 326 12.98 11.32 -40.48
C THR A 326 12.24 10.00 -40.41
N ASN A 327 11.20 9.89 -41.23
CA ASN A 327 10.50 8.67 -41.59
C ASN A 327 11.42 7.80 -42.46
N GLU A 328 11.59 6.52 -42.12
CA GLU A 328 11.83 5.46 -43.08
C GLU A 328 10.94 4.25 -42.73
N ASN A 329 10.31 3.72 -43.78
CA ASN A 329 9.49 2.52 -43.80
C ASN A 329 10.34 1.31 -44.22
N ILE A 330 9.75 0.10 -44.03
CA ILE A 330 10.16 -1.24 -44.53
C ILE A 330 11.16 -1.92 -43.55
N ASP A 331 11.00 -3.14 -43.03
CA ASP A 331 10.27 -4.32 -43.48
C ASP A 331 9.83 -5.23 -42.31
N THR A 332 8.96 -6.17 -42.68
CA THR A 332 8.45 -7.32 -41.95
C THR A 332 9.52 -8.40 -41.66
N GLY A 333 9.44 -9.00 -40.46
CA GLY A 333 9.91 -10.37 -40.21
C GLY A 333 11.03 -10.56 -39.19
N SER A 334 10.68 -10.87 -37.94
CA SER A 334 11.22 -12.05 -37.23
C SER A 334 10.67 -12.20 -35.81
N ARG A 335 10.16 -13.41 -35.56
CA ARG A 335 9.76 -13.94 -34.26
C ARG A 335 10.96 -13.99 -33.28
N LYS A 336 10.61 -13.91 -31.98
CA LYS A 336 11.40 -14.24 -30.77
C LYS A 336 12.25 -13.10 -30.18
N SER A 337 11.64 -12.35 -29.24
CA SER A 337 12.29 -11.90 -27.98
C SER A 337 11.33 -11.01 -27.18
N SER A 338 10.57 -11.58 -26.25
CA SER A 338 9.77 -10.79 -25.28
C SER A 338 9.51 -11.61 -24.01
N THR A 339 10.56 -12.11 -23.37
CA THR A 339 10.48 -12.69 -22.02
C THR A 339 11.57 -12.20 -21.06
N SER A 340 12.53 -11.36 -21.52
CA SER A 340 13.55 -10.76 -20.65
C SER A 340 13.18 -9.36 -20.13
N SER A 341 12.45 -8.55 -20.91
CA SER A 341 12.10 -7.16 -20.53
C SER A 341 11.00 -7.05 -19.46
N GLN A 342 10.20 -8.11 -19.24
CA GLN A 342 9.20 -8.14 -18.15
C GLN A 342 9.79 -8.57 -16.81
N LYS A 343 10.90 -9.33 -16.81
CA LYS A 343 11.56 -9.80 -15.57
C LYS A 343 12.44 -8.72 -14.93
N SER A 344 13.01 -7.81 -15.72
CA SER A 344 13.83 -6.69 -15.22
C SER A 344 12.99 -5.59 -14.56
N ALA A 345 11.83 -5.23 -15.14
CA ALA A 345 10.90 -4.26 -14.53
C ALA A 345 10.30 -4.78 -13.21
N ARG A 346 9.99 -6.08 -13.14
CA ARG A 346 9.39 -6.72 -11.94
C ARG A 346 10.37 -6.88 -10.78
N ARG A 347 11.67 -7.05 -11.06
CA ARG A 347 12.73 -7.07 -10.02
C ARG A 347 13.00 -5.68 -9.46
N ARG A 348 12.89 -4.62 -10.27
CA ARG A 348 13.09 -3.22 -9.83
C ARG A 348 11.92 -2.67 -9.02
N GLY A 349 10.69 -3.03 -9.35
CA GLY A 349 9.51 -2.62 -8.57
C GLY A 349 9.47 -3.25 -7.16
N LYS A 350 9.95 -4.49 -7.00
CA LYS A 350 9.89 -5.21 -5.72
C LYS A 350 10.96 -4.74 -4.71
N ALA A 351 12.13 -4.32 -5.18
CA ALA A 351 13.18 -3.74 -4.33
C ALA A 351 12.85 -2.32 -3.83
N MET A 352 11.80 -1.69 -4.40
CA MET A 352 11.50 -0.29 -4.17
C MET A 352 10.40 -0.06 -3.13
N GLU A 353 9.48 -1.00 -2.99
CA GLU A 353 8.41 -0.95 -1.98
C GLU A 353 8.99 -1.07 -0.55
N GLU A 354 10.19 -1.66 -0.40
CA GLU A 354 10.87 -1.89 0.89
C GLU A 354 11.64 -0.69 1.47
N THR A 355 11.79 0.45 0.79
CA THR A 355 12.67 1.55 1.28
C THR A 355 11.97 2.86 1.68
N VAL A 356 10.63 2.90 1.83
CA VAL A 356 9.91 4.20 2.01
C VAL A 356 9.06 4.31 3.29
N VAL A 357 9.19 3.44 4.29
CA VAL A 357 8.36 3.53 5.53
C VAL A 357 9.17 3.67 6.82
N GLU A 358 10.26 4.44 6.82
CA GLU A 358 10.90 4.83 8.08
C GLU A 358 11.77 6.07 7.86
N PHE A 359 11.23 7.28 8.03
CA PHE A 359 12.06 8.47 8.27
C PHE A 359 11.30 9.44 9.16
N GLU A 360 11.00 8.97 10.37
CA GLU A 360 10.61 9.79 11.51
C GLU A 360 11.90 10.15 12.26
N ASP A 361 12.61 11.15 11.74
CA ASP A 361 13.44 12.12 12.46
C ASP A 361 14.27 12.90 11.44
N CYS A 362 14.14 14.22 11.45
CA CYS A 362 14.95 15.11 10.63
C CYS A 362 16.43 14.93 11.00
N LEU A 363 17.13 14.09 10.24
CA LEU A 363 18.53 13.72 10.44
C LEU A 363 19.39 14.98 10.58
N GLU A 364 20.05 15.12 11.73
CA GLU A 364 20.82 16.30 12.12
C GLU A 364 22.13 16.47 11.31
N HIS A 365 22.50 15.48 10.48
CA HIS A 365 23.76 15.44 9.75
C HIS A 365 23.57 15.61 8.23
N VAL A 366 24.05 16.75 7.69
CA VAL A 366 23.99 17.13 6.27
C VAL A 366 24.54 16.05 5.33
N GLU A 367 25.62 15.36 5.70
CA GLU A 367 26.24 14.32 4.89
C GLU A 367 25.34 13.08 4.73
N LEU A 368 24.63 12.68 5.80
CA LEU A 368 23.71 11.55 5.76
C LEU A 368 22.50 11.86 4.87
N VAL A 369 21.95 13.08 4.98
CA VAL A 369 20.85 13.54 4.12
C VAL A 369 21.30 13.61 2.65
N LYS A 370 22.52 14.09 2.37
CA LYS A 370 23.10 14.08 1.01
C LYS A 370 23.25 12.66 0.45
N SER A 371 23.68 11.70 1.28
CA SER A 371 23.80 10.30 0.87
C SER A 371 22.44 9.70 0.50
N GLN A 372 21.42 9.92 1.33
CA GLN A 372 20.06 9.45 1.05
C GLN A 372 19.44 10.13 -0.17
N PHE A 373 19.73 11.42 -0.37
CA PHE A 373 19.29 12.15 -1.56
C PHE A 373 19.90 11.55 -2.83
N LYS A 374 21.19 11.23 -2.83
CA LYS A 374 21.87 10.59 -3.97
C LYS A 374 21.38 9.18 -4.27
N GLU A 375 21.08 8.40 -3.22
CA GLU A 375 20.44 7.09 -3.37
C GLU A 375 19.06 7.20 -4.02
N HIS A 376 18.26 8.15 -3.56
CA HIS A 376 16.93 8.42 -4.11
C HIS A 376 16.99 8.98 -5.54
N GLU A 377 18.01 9.76 -5.88
CA GLU A 377 18.26 10.25 -7.25
C GLU A 377 18.51 9.10 -8.24
N MET A 378 19.36 8.13 -7.86
CA MET A 378 19.58 6.91 -8.65
C MET A 378 18.29 6.11 -8.85
N PHE A 379 17.43 6.10 -7.83
CA PHE A 379 16.11 5.50 -7.95
C PHE A 379 15.21 6.27 -8.93
N MET A 380 15.11 7.59 -8.82
CA MET A 380 14.30 8.42 -9.72
C MET A 380 14.73 8.26 -11.19
N GLN A 381 16.04 8.08 -11.43
CA GLN A 381 16.56 7.73 -12.74
C GLN A 381 16.08 6.34 -13.19
N SER A 382 16.13 5.33 -12.32
CA SER A 382 15.63 3.98 -12.62
C SER A 382 14.11 3.93 -12.86
N LEU A 383 13.35 4.79 -12.16
CA LEU A 383 11.92 4.98 -12.40
C LEU A 383 11.70 5.55 -13.80
N THR A 384 12.45 6.59 -14.17
CA THR A 384 12.41 7.18 -15.52
C THR A 384 12.76 6.17 -16.61
N GLU A 385 13.76 5.30 -16.40
CA GLU A 385 14.11 4.22 -17.35
C GLU A 385 13.00 3.17 -17.52
N SER A 386 12.15 3.00 -16.50
CA SER A 386 11.06 2.02 -16.52
C SER A 386 9.78 2.56 -17.16
N GLN A 387 9.70 3.89 -17.34
CA GLN A 387 8.57 4.63 -17.91
C GLN A 387 8.15 4.09 -19.28
N ASP A 388 9.10 3.98 -20.22
CA ASP A 388 8.84 3.48 -21.57
C ASP A 388 8.33 2.03 -21.56
N GLY A 389 8.78 1.23 -20.59
CA GLY A 389 8.34 -0.15 -20.42
C GLY A 389 6.87 -0.25 -20.05
N VAL A 390 6.43 0.55 -19.08
CA VAL A 390 5.03 0.61 -18.65
C VAL A 390 4.15 1.21 -19.73
N GLY A 391 4.61 2.29 -20.39
CA GLY A 391 3.92 2.88 -21.54
C GLY A 391 3.68 1.88 -22.67
N ARG A 392 4.68 1.07 -23.03
CA ARG A 392 4.53 0.00 -24.05
C ARG A 392 3.54 -1.09 -23.64
N VAL A 393 3.47 -1.46 -22.36
CA VAL A 393 2.52 -2.46 -21.87
C VAL A 393 1.09 -1.92 -21.95
N LEU A 394 0.87 -0.67 -21.53
CA LEU A 394 -0.42 0.00 -21.63
C LEU A 394 -0.86 0.18 -23.08
N HIS A 395 0.03 0.61 -23.96
CA HIS A 395 -0.25 0.78 -25.39
C HIS A 395 -0.58 -0.54 -26.10
N ARG A 396 0.19 -1.61 -25.85
CA ARG A 396 -0.11 -2.94 -26.41
C ARG A 396 -1.40 -3.52 -25.85
N GLY A 397 -1.66 -3.29 -24.56
CA GLY A 397 -2.90 -3.69 -23.90
C GLY A 397 -4.13 -2.99 -24.51
N GLN A 398 -4.05 -1.69 -24.74
CA GLN A 398 -5.09 -0.91 -25.42
C GLN A 398 -5.35 -1.43 -26.85
N GLN A 399 -4.31 -1.73 -27.63
CA GLN A 399 -4.45 -2.32 -28.97
C GLN A 399 -5.08 -3.72 -28.94
N LEU A 400 -4.81 -4.51 -27.90
CA LEU A 400 -5.35 -5.85 -27.74
C LEU A 400 -6.84 -5.81 -27.38
N VAL A 401 -7.22 -4.92 -26.45
CA VAL A 401 -8.62 -4.65 -26.07
C VAL A 401 -9.46 -4.21 -27.27
N GLN A 402 -8.89 -3.47 -28.21
CA GLN A 402 -9.59 -3.05 -29.44
C GLN A 402 -9.92 -4.19 -30.40
N ARG A 403 -9.17 -5.30 -30.35
CA ARG A 403 -9.28 -6.43 -31.29
C ARG A 403 -10.07 -7.61 -30.72
N MET A 404 -10.50 -7.54 -29.47
CA MET A 404 -11.18 -8.62 -28.75
C MET A 404 -12.68 -8.32 -28.56
N GLU A 405 -13.47 -9.38 -28.41
CA GLU A 405 -14.89 -9.30 -28.02
C GLU A 405 -15.03 -8.94 -26.52
N GLU A 406 -16.17 -8.35 -26.13
CA GLU A 406 -16.37 -7.67 -24.83
C GLU A 406 -16.11 -8.56 -23.60
N GLU A 407 -16.46 -9.85 -23.63
CA GLU A 407 -16.26 -10.78 -22.52
C GLU A 407 -14.77 -11.03 -22.19
N GLY A 408 -13.87 -10.99 -23.18
CA GLY A 408 -12.43 -11.21 -22.99
C GLY A 408 -11.64 -9.93 -22.70
N ALA A 409 -12.17 -8.78 -23.13
CA ALA A 409 -11.55 -7.47 -22.96
C ALA A 409 -11.52 -7.01 -21.49
N GLY A 410 -12.55 -7.35 -20.70
CA GLY A 410 -12.68 -6.89 -19.31
C GLY A 410 -11.52 -7.32 -18.39
N ALA A 411 -11.04 -8.56 -18.53
CA ALA A 411 -9.91 -9.06 -17.74
C ALA A 411 -8.60 -8.31 -18.06
N ILE A 412 -8.36 -8.03 -19.34
CA ILE A 412 -7.16 -7.30 -19.79
C ILE A 412 -7.26 -5.84 -19.35
N VAL A 413 -8.42 -5.21 -19.52
CA VAL A 413 -8.71 -3.84 -19.03
C VAL A 413 -8.41 -3.74 -17.53
N SER A 414 -8.90 -4.68 -16.72
CA SER A 414 -8.65 -4.72 -15.28
C SER A 414 -7.15 -4.84 -14.93
N GLN A 415 -6.41 -5.70 -15.64
CA GLN A 415 -4.97 -5.84 -15.44
C GLN A 415 -4.19 -4.56 -15.82
N LEU A 416 -4.57 -3.89 -16.91
CA LEU A 416 -3.95 -2.63 -17.34
C LEU A 416 -4.24 -1.50 -16.35
N LEU A 417 -5.48 -1.41 -15.85
CA LEU A 417 -5.85 -0.47 -14.80
C LEU A 417 -5.03 -0.70 -13.52
N MET A 418 -4.85 -1.96 -13.12
CA MET A 418 -4.04 -2.31 -11.94
C MET A 418 -2.57 -1.96 -12.14
N VAL A 419 -1.98 -2.26 -13.31
CA VAL A 419 -0.60 -1.88 -13.63
C VAL A 419 -0.43 -0.37 -13.60
N ASN A 420 -1.37 0.38 -14.18
CA ASN A 420 -1.35 1.84 -14.17
C ASN A 420 -1.50 2.41 -12.75
N ALA A 421 -2.43 1.89 -11.95
CA ALA A 421 -2.62 2.33 -10.57
C ALA A 421 -1.38 2.06 -9.69
N LYS A 422 -0.72 0.90 -9.88
CA LYS A 422 0.54 0.60 -9.19
C LYS A 422 1.67 1.53 -9.62
N TRP A 423 1.79 1.81 -10.92
CA TRP A 423 2.78 2.74 -11.45
C TRP A 423 2.58 4.16 -10.89
N GLU A 424 1.35 4.65 -10.93
CA GLU A 424 1.00 5.99 -10.45
C GLU A 424 1.26 6.13 -8.94
N ARG A 425 0.94 5.10 -8.15
CA ARG A 425 1.24 5.07 -6.71
C ARG A 425 2.75 5.11 -6.44
N ILE A 426 3.54 4.33 -7.17
CA ILE A 426 5.01 4.35 -7.04
C ILE A 426 5.54 5.73 -7.38
N ARG A 427 5.04 6.35 -8.45
CA ARG A 427 5.42 7.71 -8.87
C ARG A 427 5.09 8.73 -7.79
N GLU A 428 3.88 8.71 -7.25
CA GLU A 428 3.43 9.62 -6.20
C GLU A 428 4.27 9.52 -4.92
N VAL A 429 4.52 8.29 -4.45
CA VAL A 429 5.35 8.03 -3.27
C VAL A 429 6.79 8.48 -3.50
N ALA A 430 7.36 8.20 -4.67
CA ALA A 430 8.71 8.61 -5.04
C ALA A 430 8.87 10.13 -5.08
N MET A 431 7.90 10.85 -5.65
CA MET A 431 7.87 12.32 -5.68
C MET A 431 7.70 12.92 -4.28
N SER A 432 6.84 12.32 -3.44
CA SER A 432 6.68 12.76 -2.05
C SER A 432 7.99 12.65 -1.26
N ARG A 433 8.70 11.52 -1.40
CA ARG A 433 10.03 11.33 -0.80
C ARG A 433 11.08 12.31 -1.34
N GLN A 434 11.08 12.58 -2.65
CA GLN A 434 11.96 13.58 -3.26
C GLN A 434 11.76 14.97 -2.62
N ASN A 435 10.51 15.39 -2.46
CA ASN A 435 10.16 16.68 -1.84
C ASN A 435 10.60 16.74 -0.37
N GLN A 436 10.41 15.65 0.37
CA GLN A 436 10.84 15.56 1.77
C GLN A 436 12.36 15.61 1.92
N LEU A 437 13.09 14.82 1.12
CA LEU A 437 14.57 14.84 1.12
C LEU A 437 15.11 16.21 0.75
N GLN A 438 14.50 16.88 -0.23
CA GLN A 438 14.84 18.26 -0.58
C GLN A 438 14.60 19.22 0.59
N HIS A 439 13.47 19.09 1.28
CA HIS A 439 13.17 19.94 2.43
C HIS A 439 14.14 19.70 3.59
N CYS A 440 14.49 18.44 3.88
CA CYS A 440 15.43 18.08 4.92
C CYS A 440 16.84 18.59 4.61
N LEU A 441 17.31 18.38 3.37
CA LEU A 441 18.62 18.85 2.92
C LEU A 441 18.71 20.37 3.07
N ASN A 442 17.66 21.06 2.63
CA ASN A 442 17.56 22.51 2.73
C ASN A 442 17.64 22.98 4.19
N THR A 443 16.82 22.41 5.08
CA THR A 443 16.81 22.75 6.50
C THR A 443 18.17 22.48 7.17
N ALA A 444 18.82 21.35 6.84
CA ALA A 444 20.11 21.00 7.41
C ALA A 444 21.23 21.97 6.96
N GLN A 445 21.24 22.35 5.67
CA GLN A 445 22.18 23.35 5.14
C GLN A 445 21.97 24.73 5.77
N ILE A 446 20.72 25.16 5.96
CA ILE A 446 20.41 26.42 6.66
C ILE A 446 20.94 26.39 8.10
N LYS A 447 20.71 25.31 8.85
CA LYS A 447 21.22 25.16 10.22
C LYS A 447 22.75 25.25 10.28
N GLN A 448 23.46 24.64 9.33
CA GLN A 448 24.93 24.71 9.27
C GLN A 448 25.41 26.16 9.03
N LEU A 449 24.77 26.88 8.10
CA LEU A 449 25.07 28.30 7.84
C LEU A 449 24.77 29.18 9.06
N GLU A 450 23.68 28.93 9.78
CA GLU A 450 23.35 29.65 11.01
C GLU A 450 24.37 29.40 12.12
N SER A 451 24.91 28.18 12.22
CA SER A 451 25.98 27.86 13.18
C SER A 451 27.25 28.64 12.89
N ILE A 452 27.70 28.64 11.63
CA ILE A 452 28.88 29.42 11.20
C ILE A 452 28.65 30.91 11.43
N ARG A 453 27.46 31.42 11.10
CA ARG A 453 27.10 32.83 11.34
C ARG A 453 27.19 33.18 12.83
N LYS A 454 26.63 32.36 13.72
CA LYS A 454 26.72 32.61 15.18
C LYS A 454 28.15 32.59 15.70
N TRP A 455 28.97 31.68 15.18
CA TRP A 455 30.39 31.62 15.51
C TRP A 455 31.13 32.89 15.06
N LEU A 456 30.88 33.36 13.83
CA LEU A 456 31.43 34.61 13.32
C LEU A 456 30.99 35.82 14.14
N ASP A 457 29.69 35.94 14.42
CA ASP A 457 29.12 37.04 15.24
C ASP A 457 29.80 37.08 16.63
N SER A 458 29.98 35.91 17.27
CA SER A 458 30.66 35.81 18.58
C SER A 458 32.14 36.17 18.50
N MET A 459 32.83 35.79 17.43
CA MET A 459 34.25 36.09 17.25
C MET A 459 34.46 37.59 16.99
N GLU A 460 33.58 38.21 16.21
CA GLU A 460 33.59 39.64 15.96
C GLU A 460 33.37 40.43 17.25
N GLU A 461 32.41 40.02 18.09
CA GLU A 461 32.16 40.65 19.39
C GLU A 461 33.37 40.55 20.32
N GLU A 462 34.05 39.40 20.35
CA GLU A 462 35.23 39.18 21.19
C GLU A 462 36.43 40.05 20.75
N ILE A 463 36.63 40.20 19.44
CA ILE A 463 37.70 41.05 18.88
C ILE A 463 37.37 42.54 19.06
N GLN A 464 36.12 42.96 18.86
CA GLN A 464 35.71 44.36 19.04
C GLN A 464 35.83 44.82 20.50
N ASN A 465 35.57 43.92 21.45
CA ASN A 465 35.64 44.20 22.88
C ASN A 465 37.02 43.93 23.50
N ALA A 466 38.04 43.65 22.69
CA ALA A 466 39.38 43.36 23.18
C ALA A 466 39.96 44.57 23.96
N PRO A 467 40.65 44.34 25.09
CA PRO A 467 41.23 45.43 25.88
C PRO A 467 42.26 46.23 25.06
N PRO A 468 42.38 47.55 25.28
CA PRO A 468 43.35 48.37 24.57
C PRO A 468 44.80 47.95 24.91
N LEU A 469 45.72 48.23 23.99
CA LEU A 469 47.14 47.95 24.18
C LEU A 469 47.69 48.66 25.42
N THR A 470 48.44 47.94 26.25
CA THR A 470 49.04 48.48 27.47
C THR A 470 50.57 48.41 27.39
N MET A 471 51.25 49.19 28.24
CA MET A 471 52.73 49.20 28.34
C MET A 471 53.25 48.32 29.48
N ASN A 472 52.35 47.63 30.19
CA ASN A 472 52.68 46.75 31.30
C ASN A 472 53.02 45.36 30.75
N ARG A 473 54.24 44.89 30.99
CA ARG A 473 54.73 43.59 30.51
C ARG A 473 53.80 42.43 30.87
N SER A 474 53.26 42.40 32.09
CA SER A 474 52.38 41.30 32.52
C SER A 474 51.04 41.30 31.78
N GLU A 475 50.52 42.47 31.43
CA GLU A 475 49.26 42.62 30.70
C GLU A 475 49.46 42.36 29.20
N ILE A 476 50.63 42.74 28.64
CA ILE A 476 51.03 42.39 27.28
C ILE A 476 51.12 40.86 27.13
N GLU A 477 51.73 40.16 28.08
CA GLU A 477 51.80 38.69 28.07
C GLU A 477 50.40 38.06 28.12
N GLN A 478 49.47 38.63 28.89
CA GLN A 478 48.06 38.19 28.91
C GLN A 478 47.34 38.44 27.57
N LEU A 479 47.54 39.61 26.95
CA LEU A 479 46.95 39.94 25.65
C LEU A 479 47.47 39.02 24.53
N ILE A 480 48.76 38.70 24.54
CA ILE A 480 49.36 37.76 23.57
C ILE A 480 48.75 36.36 23.75
N ASN A 481 48.61 35.88 25.00
CA ASN A 481 48.02 34.57 25.27
C ASN A 481 46.54 34.52 24.87
N ALA A 482 45.77 35.57 25.13
CA ALA A 482 44.37 35.66 24.70
C ALA A 482 44.24 35.66 23.17
N HIS A 483 45.11 36.40 22.47
CA HIS A 483 45.13 36.40 21.00
C HIS A 483 45.53 35.02 20.43
N ALA A 484 46.50 34.34 21.04
CA ALA A 484 46.90 32.99 20.64
C ALA A 484 45.74 31.98 20.77
N ALA A 485 44.93 32.09 21.83
CA ALA A 485 43.75 31.24 22.02
C ALA A 485 42.66 31.49 20.94
N ILE A 486 42.49 32.74 20.50
CA ILE A 486 41.61 33.07 19.38
C ILE A 486 42.13 32.45 18.08
N GLN A 487 43.44 32.56 17.81
CA GLN A 487 44.06 31.93 16.63
C GLN A 487 43.87 30.40 16.61
N GLU A 488 44.08 29.74 17.76
CA GLU A 488 43.86 28.29 17.89
C GLU A 488 42.41 27.89 17.62
N ARG A 489 41.42 28.67 18.09
CA ARG A 489 40.00 28.42 17.80
C ARG A 489 39.68 28.59 16.32
N ILE A 490 40.25 29.59 15.64
CA ILE A 490 40.09 29.78 14.19
C ILE A 490 40.68 28.59 13.43
N GLU A 491 41.88 28.13 13.79
CA GLU A 491 42.49 26.96 13.17
C GLU A 491 41.68 25.68 13.37
N ASN A 492 41.06 25.51 14.54
CA ASN A 492 40.22 24.35 14.83
C ASN A 492 38.92 24.35 14.00
N GLU A 493 38.29 25.50 13.82
CA GLU A 493 37.09 25.63 12.98
C GLU A 493 37.38 25.47 11.48
N GLN A 494 38.55 25.96 11.02
CA GLN A 494 39.01 25.72 9.64
C GLN A 494 39.28 24.25 9.33
N LYS A 495 39.60 23.44 10.35
CA LYS A 495 39.80 21.99 10.22
C LYS A 495 38.49 21.21 10.32
N ALA A 496 37.44 21.80 10.89
CA ALA A 496 36.15 21.17 11.13
C ALA A 496 35.12 21.43 10.00
N SER A 497 35.31 22.51 9.22
CA SER A 497 34.62 22.76 7.94
C SER A 497 35.28 22.01 6.79
#